data_AF-A0A961DN24-F1
#
_entry.id   AF-A0A961DN24-F1
#
_cell.length_a   1.000
_cell.length_b   1.000
_cell.length_c   1.000
_cell.angle_alpha   90.00
_cell.angle_beta   90.00
_cell.angle_gamma   90.00
#
_symmetry.space_group_name_H-M   'P 1'
#
loop_
_entity.id
_entity.type
_entity.pdbx_description
1 polymer ?
#
loop_
_entity_poly.entity_id
_entity_poly.type
_entity_poly.pdbx_seq_one_letter_code
_entity_poly.pdbx_strand_id
1 'polypeptide(L)'
;TLDAARHADGDIATGFLVLSTEEPADAVALCVERGHQAANPYDLFVSAESVARAHQSGVAVNVWTVDDPGRIAQLASWGVDAVITNRPDVALGALGRPRSRGLDPVLGEGSCGEPEST
;
A
#
# COMPACT_ATOMS: atom_id res chain seq x y z
N THR A 1 -12.18 -8.14 15.26
CA THR A 1 -11.68 -8.88 14.08
C THR A 1 -12.05 -8.10 12.83
N LEU A 2 -11.55 -8.48 11.65
CA LEU A 2 -11.97 -7.81 10.39
C LEU A 2 -13.49 -7.94 10.17
N ASP A 3 -14.06 -9.10 10.48
CA ASP A 3 -15.52 -9.33 10.45
C ASP A 3 -16.28 -8.33 11.34
N ALA A 4 -15.78 -8.07 12.56
CA ALA A 4 -16.40 -7.13 13.48
C ALA A 4 -16.31 -5.67 13.00
N ALA A 5 -15.18 -5.29 12.37
CA ALA A 5 -15.02 -3.96 11.79
C ALA A 5 -16.03 -3.75 10.65
N ARG A 6 -16.15 -4.73 9.76
CA ARG A 6 -17.13 -4.72 8.66
C ARG A 6 -18.58 -4.70 9.16
N HIS A 7 -18.88 -5.43 10.23
CA HIS A 7 -20.23 -5.41 10.82
C HIS A 7 -20.58 -4.05 11.44
N ALA A 8 -19.60 -3.36 12.02
CA ALA A 8 -19.78 -2.03 12.58
C ALA A 8 -19.95 -0.96 11.49
N ASP A 9 -19.22 -1.09 10.38
CA ASP A 9 -19.31 -0.22 9.21
C ASP A 9 -18.94 -0.98 7.92
N GLY A 10 -19.94 -1.18 7.05
CA GLY A 10 -19.78 -1.92 5.80
C GLY A 10 -19.09 -1.14 4.68
N ASP A 11 -18.99 0.19 4.81
CA ASP A 11 -18.38 1.08 3.81
C ASP A 11 -16.85 1.11 3.95
N ILE A 12 -16.33 0.77 5.14
CA ILE A 12 -14.88 0.69 5.37
C ILE A 12 -14.31 -0.53 4.63
N ALA A 13 -13.40 -0.26 3.70
CA ALA A 13 -12.62 -1.31 3.05
C ALA A 13 -11.72 -2.04 4.05
N THR A 14 -11.75 -3.37 4.01
CA THR A 14 -11.00 -4.25 4.90
C THR A 14 -10.23 -5.29 4.12
N GLY A 15 -9.11 -5.76 4.68
CA GLY A 15 -8.27 -6.77 4.04
C GLY A 15 -7.39 -7.53 5.01
N PHE A 16 -7.03 -8.76 4.64
CA PHE A 16 -6.21 -9.65 5.48
C PHE A 16 -4.72 -9.40 5.28
N LEU A 17 -3.97 -9.31 6.37
CA LEU A 17 -2.51 -9.37 6.35
C LEU A 17 -2.06 -10.83 6.41
N VAL A 18 -1.36 -11.29 5.38
CA VAL A 18 -0.97 -12.70 5.20
C VAL A 18 0.47 -12.83 4.70
N LEU A 19 1.06 -14.02 4.81
CA LEU A 19 2.35 -14.31 4.21
C LEU A 19 2.21 -14.61 2.71
N SER A 20 1.25 -15.44 2.33
CA SER A 20 0.94 -15.78 0.94
C SER A 20 -0.55 -15.61 0.67
N THR A 21 -0.91 -15.45 -0.60
CA THR A 21 -2.32 -15.48 -1.04
C THR A 21 -2.91 -16.90 -1.07
N GLU A 22 -2.08 -17.93 -0.98
CA GLU A 22 -2.46 -19.34 -1.22
C GLU A 22 -2.44 -20.20 0.04
N GLU A 23 -1.33 -20.13 0.79
CA GLU A 23 -1.03 -21.07 1.87
C GLU A 23 -0.66 -20.29 3.15
N PRO A 24 -1.01 -20.80 4.35
CA PRO A 24 -1.71 -22.07 4.62
C PRO A 24 -3.24 -22.02 4.45
N ALA A 25 -3.80 -20.87 4.11
CA ALA A 25 -5.20 -20.71 3.75
C ALA A 25 -5.28 -19.79 2.54
N ASP A 26 -6.16 -20.12 1.60
CA ASP A 26 -6.40 -19.31 0.41
C ASP A 26 -7.01 -17.97 0.85
N ALA A 27 -6.16 -16.96 0.97
CA ALA A 27 -6.54 -15.64 1.44
C ALA A 27 -7.49 -14.96 0.45
N VAL A 28 -7.42 -15.31 -0.83
CA VAL A 28 -8.32 -14.81 -1.86
C VAL A 28 -9.72 -15.40 -1.64
N ALA A 29 -9.82 -16.72 -1.47
CA ALA A 29 -11.09 -17.37 -1.15
C ALA A 29 -11.70 -16.83 0.14
N LEU A 30 -10.88 -16.61 1.18
CA LEU A 30 -11.31 -16.03 2.45
C LEU A 30 -11.85 -14.61 2.30
N CYS A 31 -11.21 -13.78 1.47
CA CYS A 31 -11.68 -12.44 1.15
C CYS A 31 -13.07 -12.49 0.51
N VAL A 32 -13.25 -13.35 -0.49
CA VAL A 32 -14.53 -13.51 -1.20
C VAL A 32 -15.62 -14.01 -0.26
N GLU A 33 -15.35 -15.07 0.50
CA GLU A 33 -16.33 -15.69 1.41
C GLU A 33 -16.83 -14.70 2.47
N ARG A 34 -15.94 -13.85 3.00
CA ARG A 34 -16.26 -12.93 4.10
C ARG A 34 -16.54 -11.49 3.65
N GLY A 35 -16.43 -11.20 2.36
CA GLY A 35 -16.67 -9.89 1.79
C GLY A 35 -15.61 -8.84 2.12
N HIS A 36 -14.34 -9.26 2.23
CA HIS A 36 -13.20 -8.35 2.36
C HIS A 36 -12.58 -8.08 0.99
N GLN A 37 -12.08 -6.86 0.77
CA GLN A 37 -11.70 -6.39 -0.57
C GLN A 37 -10.24 -6.66 -0.94
N ALA A 38 -9.37 -6.94 0.04
CA ALA A 38 -7.94 -7.05 -0.22
C ALA A 38 -7.24 -8.16 0.56
N ALA A 39 -6.25 -8.77 -0.09
CA ALA A 39 -5.22 -9.59 0.53
C ALA A 39 -3.90 -8.82 0.52
N ASN A 40 -3.18 -8.86 1.64
CA ASN A 40 -1.93 -8.15 1.80
C ASN A 40 -0.80 -9.17 2.04
N PRO A 41 -0.22 -9.79 0.98
CA PRO A 41 0.80 -10.82 1.10
C PRO A 41 2.22 -10.27 1.31
N TYR A 42 3.09 -11.11 1.87
CA TYR A 42 4.52 -10.83 1.98
C TYR A 42 5.20 -10.98 0.62
N ASP A 43 6.11 -10.07 0.29
CA ASP A 43 6.66 -9.89 -1.06
C ASP A 43 7.31 -11.15 -1.65
N LEU A 44 7.93 -11.99 -0.82
CA LEU A 44 8.59 -13.22 -1.24
C LEU A 44 7.61 -14.29 -1.77
N PHE A 45 6.32 -14.17 -1.48
CA PHE A 45 5.29 -15.11 -1.91
C PHE A 45 4.40 -14.56 -3.02
N VAL A 46 4.79 -13.45 -3.66
CA VAL A 46 4.03 -12.84 -4.75
C VAL A 46 4.64 -13.20 -6.10
N SER A 47 3.78 -13.63 -7.03
CA SER A 47 4.08 -13.88 -8.44
C SER A 47 3.06 -13.17 -9.33
N ALA A 48 3.36 -13.00 -10.62
CA ALA A 48 2.39 -12.45 -11.56
C ALA A 48 1.10 -13.29 -11.64
N GLU A 49 1.23 -14.61 -11.52
CA GLU A 49 0.11 -15.55 -11.54
C GLU A 49 -0.79 -15.40 -10.30
N SER A 50 -0.20 -15.26 -9.11
CA SER A 50 -0.99 -15.11 -7.88
C SER A 50 -1.75 -13.79 -7.86
N VAL A 51 -1.15 -12.70 -8.39
CA VAL A 51 -1.83 -11.41 -8.59
C VAL A 51 -3.00 -11.55 -9.57
N ALA A 52 -2.77 -12.18 -10.72
CA ALA A 52 -3.81 -12.39 -11.72
C ALA A 52 -4.99 -13.20 -11.18
N ARG A 53 -4.74 -14.24 -10.36
CA ARG A 53 -5.80 -15.04 -9.74
C ARG A 53 -6.61 -14.24 -8.71
N ALA A 54 -5.95 -13.41 -7.90
CA ALA A 54 -6.64 -12.54 -6.94
C ALA A 54 -7.58 -11.56 -7.67
N HIS A 55 -7.09 -10.94 -8.74
CA HIS A 55 -7.89 -10.02 -9.57
C HIS A 55 -9.07 -10.71 -10.27
N GLN A 56 -8.90 -11.94 -10.75
CA GLN A 56 -10.00 -12.74 -11.31
C GLN A 56 -11.13 -12.97 -10.29
N SER A 57 -10.81 -12.92 -9.00
CA SER A 57 -11.76 -13.06 -7.89
C SER A 57 -12.25 -11.72 -7.35
N GLY A 58 -11.84 -10.59 -7.94
CA GLY A 58 -12.19 -9.24 -7.47
C GLY A 58 -11.48 -8.80 -6.19
N VAL A 59 -10.37 -9.45 -5.83
CA VAL A 59 -9.60 -9.15 -4.62
C VAL A 59 -8.35 -8.35 -4.97
N ALA A 60 -8.16 -7.20 -4.31
CA ALA A 60 -6.96 -6.38 -4.46
C ALA A 60 -5.76 -7.00 -3.73
N VAL A 61 -4.56 -6.74 -4.25
CA VAL A 61 -3.29 -7.25 -3.71
C VAL A 61 -2.38 -6.10 -3.27
N ASN A 62 -2.15 -5.98 -1.96
CA ASN A 62 -1.28 -4.95 -1.39
C ASN A 62 -0.03 -5.57 -0.74
N VAL A 63 1.13 -5.45 -1.37
CA VAL A 63 2.31 -6.24 -0.98
C VAL A 63 3.13 -5.54 0.10
N TRP A 64 3.53 -6.27 1.14
CA TRP A 64 4.40 -5.77 2.22
C TRP A 64 5.67 -6.62 2.38
N THR A 65 6.77 -6.13 2.97
CA THR A 65 7.22 -4.73 2.92
C THR A 65 8.29 -4.67 1.84
N VAL A 66 8.15 -3.78 0.87
CA VAL A 66 9.04 -3.74 -0.31
C VAL A 66 9.82 -2.44 -0.31
N ASP A 67 11.14 -2.54 -0.11
CA ASP A 67 12.03 -1.38 -0.10
C ASP A 67 12.98 -1.33 -1.32
N ASP A 68 13.10 -2.43 -2.05
CA ASP A 68 13.95 -2.50 -3.26
C ASP A 68 13.24 -1.90 -4.49
N PRO A 69 13.80 -0.86 -5.14
CA PRO A 69 13.16 -0.20 -6.27
C PRO A 69 12.94 -1.12 -7.48
N GLY A 70 13.82 -2.10 -7.70
CA GLY A 70 13.67 -3.08 -8.77
C GLY A 70 12.45 -3.98 -8.54
N ARG A 71 12.29 -4.48 -7.31
CA ARG A 71 11.13 -5.27 -6.88
C ARG A 71 9.84 -4.46 -6.93
N ILE A 72 9.88 -3.18 -6.53
CA ILE A 72 8.72 -2.27 -6.63
C ILE A 72 8.27 -2.14 -8.09
N ALA A 73 9.19 -1.86 -9.00
CA ALA A 73 8.88 -1.76 -10.43
C ALA A 73 8.34 -3.08 -11.00
N GLN A 74 8.92 -4.21 -10.57
CA GLN A 74 8.46 -5.53 -10.98
C GLN A 74 7.04 -5.83 -10.49
N LEU A 75 6.75 -5.62 -9.21
CA LEU A 75 5.41 -5.85 -8.64
C LEU A 75 4.37 -4.94 -9.31
N ALA A 76 4.72 -3.68 -9.58
CA ALA A 76 3.86 -2.78 -10.32
C ALA A 76 3.61 -3.27 -11.76
N SER A 77 4.62 -3.85 -12.43
CA SER A 77 4.44 -4.44 -13.76
C SER A 77 3.54 -5.67 -13.77
N TRP A 78 3.44 -6.38 -12.63
CA TRP A 78 2.51 -7.49 -12.44
C TRP A 78 1.10 -7.03 -12.07
N GLY A 79 0.91 -5.75 -11.77
CA GLY A 79 -0.39 -5.16 -11.50
C GLY A 79 -0.81 -5.15 -10.03
N VAL A 80 0.12 -5.26 -9.07
CA VAL A 80 -0.29 -5.12 -7.65
C VAL A 80 -0.96 -3.76 -7.40
N ASP A 81 -1.99 -3.75 -6.55
CA ASP A 81 -2.82 -2.57 -6.30
C ASP A 81 -2.09 -1.55 -5.40
N ALA A 82 -1.28 -2.06 -4.46
CA ALA A 82 -0.43 -1.21 -3.63
C ALA A 82 0.88 -1.90 -3.23
N VAL A 83 1.86 -1.05 -2.91
CA VAL A 83 3.11 -1.45 -2.26
C VAL A 83 3.20 -0.76 -0.91
N ILE A 84 3.40 -1.56 0.13
CA ILE A 84 3.68 -1.11 1.50
C ILE A 84 5.21 -1.07 1.64
N THR A 85 5.76 0.09 1.95
CA THR A 85 7.20 0.37 1.92
C THR A 85 7.63 1.25 3.09
N ASN A 86 8.85 1.09 3.56
CA ASN A 86 9.51 2.02 4.47
C ASN A 86 10.14 3.21 3.73
N ARG A 87 10.20 3.15 2.39
CA ARG A 87 10.93 4.09 1.51
C ARG A 87 9.99 4.68 0.44
N PRO A 88 8.99 5.50 0.82
CA PRO A 88 7.99 6.02 -0.12
C PRO A 88 8.60 6.93 -1.20
N ASP A 89 9.68 7.63 -0.90
CA ASP A 89 10.45 8.42 -1.86
C ASP A 89 11.07 7.55 -2.97
N VAL A 90 11.68 6.42 -2.58
CA VAL A 90 12.26 5.45 -3.50
C VAL A 90 11.18 4.77 -4.33
N ALA A 91 10.07 4.38 -3.71
CA ALA A 91 8.94 3.77 -4.41
C ALA A 91 8.35 4.69 -5.48
N LEU A 92 8.13 5.97 -5.15
CA LEU A 92 7.65 6.98 -6.09
C LEU A 92 8.62 7.16 -7.26
N GLY A 93 9.93 7.21 -7.00
CA GLY A 93 10.96 7.26 -8.03
C GLY A 93 10.96 6.05 -8.95
N ALA A 94 10.88 4.84 -8.38
CA ALA A 94 10.83 3.58 -9.13
C ALA A 94 9.61 3.48 -10.05
N LEU A 95 8.48 4.09 -9.65
CA LEU A 95 7.25 4.13 -10.44
C LEU A 95 7.18 5.30 -11.43
N GLY A 96 8.23 6.13 -11.52
CA GLY A 96 8.21 7.33 -12.37
C GLY A 96 7.18 8.37 -11.92
N ARG A 97 6.80 8.37 -10.64
CA ARG A 97 5.82 9.28 -10.03
C ARG A 97 6.55 10.32 -9.20
N PRO A 98 7.10 11.40 -9.81
CA PRO A 98 7.79 12.44 -9.05
C PRO A 98 6.84 13.00 -7.99
N ARG A 99 7.39 13.36 -6.82
CA ARG A 99 6.59 14.10 -5.82
C ARG A 99 5.98 15.31 -6.52
N SER A 100 4.67 15.50 -6.38
CA SER A 100 4.07 16.78 -6.76
C SER A 100 4.83 17.88 -6.04
N ARG A 101 5.39 18.84 -6.81
CA ARG A 101 5.91 20.09 -6.26
C ARG A 101 4.72 20.78 -5.57
N GLY A 102 4.66 20.75 -4.24
CA GLY A 102 3.49 21.28 -3.53
C GLY A 102 3.31 20.91 -2.06
N LEU A 103 4.28 20.25 -1.43
CA LEU A 103 4.39 20.25 0.03
C LEU A 103 5.80 20.75 0.36
N ASP A 104 6.04 22.02 0.05
CA ASP A 104 7.18 22.72 0.63
C ASP A 104 6.96 22.74 2.15
N PRO A 105 7.98 22.44 2.97
CA PRO A 105 7.89 22.74 4.39
C PRO A 105 7.62 24.24 4.50
N VAL A 106 6.65 24.62 5.33
CA VAL A 106 6.41 26.03 5.67
C VAL A 106 7.68 26.56 6.32
N LEU A 107 8.60 27.11 5.52
CA LEU A 107 9.62 28.03 5.99
C LEU A 107 8.89 29.35 6.24
N GLY A 108 8.34 29.47 7.44
CA GLY A 108 7.93 30.75 7.97
C GLY A 108 9.18 31.60 8.18
N GLU A 109 9.53 32.43 7.21
CA GLU A 109 10.42 33.56 7.42
C GLU A 109 9.67 34.61 8.25
N GLY A 110 9.67 34.42 9.56
CA GLY A 110 9.40 35.48 10.51
C GLY A 110 10.65 36.33 10.64
N SER A 111 10.72 37.43 9.87
CA SER A 111 11.63 38.54 10.14
C SER A 111 11.34 39.05 11.56
N CYS A 112 12.22 38.73 12.52
CA CYS A 112 12.25 39.42 13.80
C CYS A 112 13.02 40.71 13.57
N GLY A 113 12.31 41.80 13.32
CA GLY A 113 12.89 43.14 13.39
C GLY A 113 13.33 43.41 14.82
N GLU A 114 14.60 43.76 15.00
CA GLU A 114 15.12 44.33 16.24
C GLU A 114 14.41 45.66 16.52
N PRO A 115 13.94 45.95 17.74
CA PRO A 115 13.50 47.29 18.06
C PRO A 115 14.72 48.19 18.30
N GLU A 116 14.82 49.27 17.53
CA GLU A 116 15.64 50.43 17.91
C GLU A 116 15.22 50.90 19.31
N SER A 117 16.19 51.12 20.18
CA SER A 117 16.02 51.85 21.43
C SER A 117 17.26 52.72 21.69
N THR A 118 17.07 54.01 21.41
CA THR A 118 17.58 55.23 22.08
C THR A 118 18.86 55.13 22.90
#